data_AF-A0A2V5MY46-F1
#
_entry.id   AF-A0A2V5MY46-F1
#
_cell.length_a   1.000
_cell.length_b   1.000
_cell.length_c   1.000
_cell.angle_alpha   90.00
_cell.angle_beta   90.00
_cell.angle_gamma   90.00
#
_symmetry.space_group_name_H-M   'P 1'
#
loop_
_entity.id
_entity.type
_entity.pdbx_description
1 polymer ?
#
loop_
_entity_poly.entity_id
_entity_poly.type
_entity_poly.pdbx_seq_one_letter_code
_entity_poly.pdbx_strand_id
1 'polypeptide(L)'
;MQRARRSLHDLSKTSAASTLKDASLEQARILVALFSGSVTASELLAAHPQWISEWLAPDTLRSPRQEQGLQREVSAWLPSVWQSRDFEPAFAKLRQFKQREMLRIAARDLARLTHVAEITREISNVADVCLRTVLQLGYTDLSRRLGEPYHLDLRGRWERTQFCVLGLGKLGGQEL
;
A
#
# COMPACT_ATOMS: atom_id res chain seq x y z
N MET A 1 -26.25 -9.15 -3.69
CA MET A 1 -26.93 -7.99 -3.05
C MET A 1 -26.91 -8.04 -1.52
N GLN A 2 -27.20 -9.17 -0.86
CA GLN A 2 -27.27 -9.24 0.61
C GLN A 2 -25.95 -8.91 1.34
N ARG A 3 -24.79 -9.28 0.77
CA ARG A 3 -23.45 -8.98 1.31
C ARG A 3 -23.16 -7.47 1.38
N ALA A 4 -23.31 -6.76 0.26
CA ALA A 4 -23.08 -5.32 0.20
C ALA A 4 -23.97 -4.55 1.19
N ARG A 5 -25.23 -4.95 1.33
CA ARG A 5 -26.15 -4.34 2.31
C ARG A 5 -25.67 -4.54 3.74
N ARG A 6 -25.19 -5.73 4.09
CA ARG A 6 -24.61 -6.02 5.41
C ARG A 6 -23.35 -5.20 5.66
N SER A 7 -22.39 -5.20 4.74
CA SER A 7 -21.15 -4.42 4.88
C SER A 7 -21.41 -2.92 5.03
N LEU A 8 -22.32 -2.34 4.23
CA LEU A 8 -22.69 -0.93 4.36
C LEU A 8 -23.37 -0.61 5.69
N HIS A 9 -24.27 -1.49 6.15
CA HIS A 9 -24.89 -1.34 7.46
C HIS A 9 -23.85 -1.39 8.58
N ASP A 10 -22.91 -2.33 8.54
CA ASP A 10 -21.90 -2.47 9.57
C ASP A 10 -20.96 -1.25 9.57
N LEU A 11 -20.55 -0.76 8.39
CA LEU A 11 -19.74 0.45 8.26
C LEU A 11 -20.48 1.73 8.70
N SER A 12 -21.80 1.81 8.53
CA SER A 12 -22.59 2.96 9.00
C SER A 12 -22.58 3.15 10.52
N LYS A 13 -22.09 2.15 11.27
CA LYS A 13 -21.92 2.19 12.73
C LYS A 13 -20.48 2.48 13.16
N THR A 14 -19.59 2.79 12.22
CA THR A 14 -18.16 3.03 12.47
C THR A 14 -17.78 4.49 12.21
N SER A 15 -16.47 4.80 12.27
CA SER A 15 -15.93 6.11 11.89
C SER A 15 -16.24 6.50 10.43
N ALA A 16 -16.57 5.55 9.56
CA ALA A 16 -16.94 5.81 8.16
C ALA A 16 -18.35 6.40 7.99
N ALA A 17 -19.17 6.46 9.05
CA ALA A 17 -20.58 6.82 8.94
C ALA A 17 -20.85 8.19 8.29
N SER A 18 -20.04 9.20 8.61
CA SER A 18 -20.14 10.53 7.99
C SER A 18 -19.78 10.48 6.51
N THR A 19 -18.64 9.88 6.17
CA THR A 19 -18.18 9.72 4.79
C THR A 19 -19.19 8.96 3.93
N LEU A 20 -19.87 7.95 4.48
CA LEU A 20 -20.91 7.22 3.77
C LEU A 20 -22.18 8.05 3.53
N LYS A 21 -22.53 8.96 4.44
CA LYS A 21 -23.68 9.87 4.27
C LYS A 21 -23.41 10.92 3.19
N ASP A 22 -22.18 11.41 3.15
CA ASP A 22 -21.76 12.45 2.20
C ASP A 22 -21.30 11.85 0.86
N ALA A 23 -21.32 10.52 0.72
CA ALA A 23 -20.89 9.84 -0.49
C ALA A 23 -21.81 10.16 -1.68
N SER A 24 -21.21 10.57 -2.79
CA SER A 24 -21.88 10.73 -4.07
C SER A 24 -22.43 9.39 -4.58
N LEU A 25 -23.36 9.46 -5.54
CA LEU A 25 -23.88 8.25 -6.19
C LEU A 25 -22.78 7.40 -6.84
N GLU A 26 -21.73 8.05 -7.36
CA GLU A 26 -20.56 7.38 -7.92
C GLU A 26 -19.81 6.61 -6.83
N GLN A 27 -19.48 7.27 -5.72
CA GLN A 27 -18.78 6.65 -4.58
C GLN A 27 -19.59 5.49 -3.98
N ALA A 28 -20.91 5.66 -3.84
CA ALA A 28 -21.80 4.61 -3.36
C ALA A 28 -21.80 3.38 -4.30
N ARG A 29 -21.81 3.59 -5.62
CA ARG A 29 -21.73 2.50 -6.61
C ARG A 29 -20.41 1.75 -6.51
N ILE A 30 -19.29 2.47 -6.35
CA ILE A 30 -17.97 1.87 -6.18
C ILE A 30 -17.92 1.00 -4.93
N LEU A 31 -18.40 1.50 -3.79
CA LEU A 31 -18.48 0.73 -2.55
C LEU A 31 -19.35 -0.53 -2.70
N VAL A 32 -20.53 -0.41 -3.32
CA VAL A 32 -21.42 -1.55 -3.57
C VAL A 32 -20.77 -2.59 -4.48
N ALA A 33 -20.07 -2.14 -5.53
CA ALA A 33 -19.34 -3.03 -6.43
C ALA A 33 -18.22 -3.77 -5.69
N LEU A 34 -17.42 -3.04 -4.91
CA LEU A 34 -16.32 -3.59 -4.11
C LEU A 34 -16.83 -4.66 -3.11
N PHE A 35 -17.87 -4.34 -2.34
CA PHE A 35 -18.45 -5.29 -1.38
C PHE A 35 -19.18 -6.47 -2.03
N SER A 36 -19.65 -6.30 -3.26
CA SER A 36 -20.28 -7.40 -4.00
C SER A 36 -19.24 -8.33 -4.63
N GLY A 37 -18.12 -7.77 -5.09
CA GLY A 37 -17.07 -8.48 -5.83
C GLY A 37 -15.98 -9.10 -4.95
N SER A 38 -15.76 -8.62 -3.73
CA SER A 38 -14.67 -9.12 -2.87
C SER A 38 -15.04 -9.19 -1.39
N VAL A 39 -15.05 -10.42 -0.84
CA VAL A 39 -15.24 -10.66 0.60
C VAL A 39 -14.09 -10.06 1.39
N THR A 40 -12.86 -10.30 0.93
CA THR A 40 -11.65 -9.78 1.59
C THR A 40 -11.66 -8.26 1.64
N ALA A 41 -12.15 -7.58 0.60
CA ALA A 41 -12.27 -6.12 0.62
C ALA A 41 -13.32 -5.63 1.64
N SER A 42 -14.47 -6.32 1.74
CA SER A 42 -15.47 -6.06 2.77
C SER A 42 -14.90 -6.22 4.18
N GLU A 43 -14.17 -7.29 4.44
CA GLU A 43 -13.57 -7.58 5.75
C GLU A 43 -12.49 -6.56 6.12
N LEU A 44 -11.62 -6.21 5.17
CA LEU A 44 -10.58 -5.20 5.39
C LEU A 44 -11.18 -3.82 5.70
N LEU A 45 -12.21 -3.39 4.97
CA LEU A 45 -12.86 -2.10 5.23
C LEU A 45 -13.65 -2.11 6.53
N ALA A 46 -14.24 -3.23 6.92
CA ALA A 46 -14.87 -3.36 8.24
C ALA A 46 -13.84 -3.28 9.38
N ALA A 47 -12.64 -3.84 9.19
CA ALA A 47 -11.54 -3.76 10.14
C ALA A 47 -10.86 -2.37 10.17
N HIS A 48 -10.88 -1.65 9.06
CA HIS A 48 -10.23 -0.34 8.89
C HIS A 48 -11.17 0.70 8.25
N PRO A 49 -12.28 1.06 8.92
CA PRO A 49 -13.30 1.95 8.36
C PRO A 49 -12.77 3.37 8.05
N GLN A 50 -11.74 3.82 8.77
CA GLN A 50 -11.09 5.10 8.54
C GLN A 50 -10.47 5.23 7.14
N TRP A 51 -10.13 4.13 6.48
CA TRP A 51 -9.55 4.19 5.14
C TRP A 51 -10.54 4.74 4.10
N ILE A 52 -11.85 4.58 4.33
CA ILE A 52 -12.87 5.03 3.39
C ILE A 52 -12.74 6.54 3.14
N SER A 53 -12.50 7.37 4.16
CA SER A 53 -12.31 8.81 3.96
C SER A 53 -11.00 9.16 3.25
N GLU A 54 -9.96 8.33 3.38
CA GLU A 54 -8.64 8.56 2.77
C GLU A 54 -8.65 8.33 1.26
N TRP A 55 -9.29 7.27 0.77
CA TRP A 55 -9.22 6.89 -0.65
C TRP A 55 -10.53 7.07 -1.43
N LEU A 56 -11.68 7.25 -0.79
CA LEU A 56 -12.95 7.42 -1.51
C LEU A 56 -13.10 8.83 -2.11
N ALA A 57 -12.23 9.79 -1.77
CA ALA A 57 -12.28 11.14 -2.32
C ALA A 57 -12.24 11.12 -3.88
N PRO A 58 -13.06 11.94 -4.57
CA PRO A 58 -13.14 11.87 -6.04
C PRO A 58 -11.79 12.03 -6.75
N ASP A 59 -10.92 12.90 -6.23
CA ASP A 59 -9.62 13.19 -6.83
C ASP A 59 -8.63 12.03 -6.68
N THR A 60 -8.72 11.25 -5.59
CA THR A 60 -7.82 10.11 -5.32
C THR A 60 -8.18 8.86 -6.11
N LEU A 61 -9.44 8.74 -6.57
CA LEU A 61 -9.91 7.67 -7.45
C LEU A 61 -9.72 7.99 -8.93
N ARG A 62 -9.72 9.27 -9.32
CA ARG A 62 -9.58 9.64 -10.73
C ARG A 62 -8.15 9.48 -11.23
N SER A 63 -7.16 9.81 -10.41
CA SER A 63 -5.76 9.81 -10.83
C SER A 63 -4.95 8.67 -10.19
N PRO A 64 -4.01 8.05 -10.94
CA PRO A 64 -3.11 7.07 -10.37
C PRO A 64 -2.17 7.71 -9.36
N ARG A 65 -1.86 6.97 -8.28
CA ARG A 65 -0.77 7.39 -7.40
C ARG A 65 0.56 7.01 -8.02
N GLN A 66 1.39 8.01 -8.25
CA GLN A 66 2.76 7.82 -8.71
C GLN A 66 3.64 7.21 -7.60
N GLU A 67 4.67 6.44 -7.98
CA GLU A 67 5.65 5.83 -7.06
C GLU A 67 6.20 6.86 -6.07
N GLN A 68 6.55 8.06 -6.53
CA GLN A 68 7.06 9.14 -5.66
C GLN A 68 6.07 9.55 -4.56
N GLY A 69 4.77 9.54 -4.85
CA GLY A 69 3.72 9.84 -3.88
C GLY A 69 3.56 8.73 -2.85
N LEU A 70 3.70 7.47 -3.27
CA LEU A 70 3.69 6.29 -2.40
C LEU A 70 4.92 6.28 -1.49
N GLN A 71 6.11 6.52 -2.06
CA GLN A 71 7.37 6.57 -1.33
C GLN A 71 7.39 7.70 -0.30
N ARG A 72 6.86 8.90 -0.64
CA ARG A 72 6.78 10.02 0.31
C ARG A 72 5.96 9.67 1.54
N GLU A 73 4.84 8.98 1.36
CA GLU A 73 3.99 8.57 2.48
C GLU A 73 4.71 7.57 3.39
N VAL A 74 5.36 6.57 2.81
CA VAL A 74 6.12 5.58 3.58
C VAL A 74 7.29 6.23 4.33
N SER A 75 8.04 7.09 3.64
CA SER A 75 9.16 7.82 4.23
C SER A 75 8.76 8.75 5.37
N ALA A 76 7.52 9.25 5.40
CA ALA A 76 7.07 10.16 6.46
C ALA A 76 7.04 9.54 7.85
N TRP A 77 6.91 8.21 7.97
CA TRP A 77 6.87 7.53 9.27
C TRP A 77 8.13 6.71 9.60
N LEU A 78 9.04 6.53 8.65
CA LEU A 78 10.30 5.83 8.88
C LEU A 78 11.22 6.46 9.96
N PRO A 79 11.33 7.79 10.10
CA PRO A 79 12.16 8.39 11.14
C PRO A 79 11.78 7.97 12.56
N SER A 80 10.48 7.86 12.85
CA SER A 80 9.97 7.42 14.15
C SER A 80 10.31 5.95 14.42
N VAL A 81 10.25 5.11 13.38
CA VAL A 81 10.62 3.69 13.46
C VAL A 81 12.11 3.51 13.76
N TRP A 82 12.98 4.29 13.11
CA TRP A 82 14.43 4.19 13.38
C TRP A 82 14.79 4.61 14.81
N GLN A 83 14.05 5.57 15.37
CA GLN A 83 14.25 6.01 16.75
C GLN A 83 13.81 4.95 17.77
N SER A 84 12.69 4.26 17.53
CA SER A 84 12.19 3.23 18.46
C SER A 84 13.09 2.00 18.49
N ARG A 85 13.86 1.74 17.42
CA ARG A 85 14.65 0.51 17.20
C ARG A 85 13.80 -0.77 17.26
N ASP A 86 12.49 -0.62 17.13
CA ASP A 86 11.54 -1.71 17.03
C ASP A 86 10.87 -1.64 15.65
N PHE A 87 11.18 -2.64 14.83
CA PHE A 87 10.76 -2.71 13.44
C PHE A 87 9.47 -3.53 13.24
N GLU A 88 8.99 -4.29 14.24
CA GLU A 88 7.74 -5.04 14.09
C GLU A 88 6.56 -4.11 13.76
N PRO A 89 6.34 -3.01 14.50
CA PRO A 89 5.23 -2.10 14.22
C PRO A 89 5.35 -1.47 12.82
N ALA A 90 6.57 -1.31 12.31
CA ALA A 90 6.82 -0.80 10.97
C ALA A 90 6.35 -1.79 9.89
N PHE A 91 6.57 -3.08 10.08
CA PHE A 91 6.05 -4.10 9.17
C PHE A 91 4.52 -4.18 9.23
N ALA A 92 3.91 -4.04 10.41
CA ALA A 92 2.46 -3.94 10.53
C ALA A 92 1.90 -2.74 9.77
N LYS A 93 2.53 -1.58 9.92
CA LYS A 93 2.17 -0.34 9.21
C LYS A 93 2.35 -0.47 7.70
N LEU A 94 3.40 -1.14 7.24
CA LEU A 94 3.63 -1.39 5.81
C LEU A 94 2.59 -2.36 5.22
N ARG A 95 2.16 -3.38 5.98
CA ARG A 95 1.06 -4.28 5.59
C ARG A 95 -0.25 -3.51 5.42
N GLN A 96 -0.57 -2.63 6.36
CA GLN A 96 -1.74 -1.75 6.29
C GLN A 96 -1.68 -0.81 5.08
N PHE A 97 -0.54 -0.17 4.85
CA PHE A 97 -0.30 0.66 3.66
C PHE A 97 -0.58 -0.12 2.36
N LYS A 98 0.03 -1.31 2.21
CA LYS A 98 -0.20 -2.16 1.03
C LYS A 98 -1.68 -2.50 0.86
N GLN A 99 -2.35 -2.95 1.93
CA GLN A 99 -3.77 -3.32 1.88
C GLN A 99 -4.65 -2.15 1.46
N ARG A 100 -4.41 -0.95 2.02
CA ARG A 100 -5.15 0.26 1.68
C ARG A 100 -4.94 0.66 0.20
N GLU A 101 -3.71 0.61 -0.30
CA GLU A 101 -3.45 0.92 -1.72
C GLU A 101 -4.06 -0.10 -2.67
N MET A 102 -4.01 -1.40 -2.32
CA MET A 102 -4.68 -2.43 -3.12
C MET A 102 -6.19 -2.25 -3.15
N LEU A 103 -6.82 -1.83 -2.05
CA LEU A 103 -8.25 -1.48 -2.01
C LEU A 103 -8.57 -0.30 -2.92
N ARG A 104 -7.75 0.76 -2.87
CA ARG A 104 -7.91 1.93 -3.75
C ARG A 104 -7.80 1.53 -5.23
N ILE A 105 -6.77 0.75 -5.60
CA ILE A 105 -6.56 0.28 -6.97
C ILE A 105 -7.74 -0.58 -7.42
N ALA A 106 -8.22 -1.51 -6.59
CA ALA A 106 -9.40 -2.33 -6.89
C ALA A 106 -10.67 -1.48 -7.07
N ALA A 107 -10.85 -0.43 -6.26
CA ALA A 107 -11.95 0.49 -6.41
C ALA A 107 -11.89 1.24 -7.76
N ARG A 108 -10.71 1.67 -8.20
CA ARG A 108 -10.52 2.31 -9.53
C ARG A 108 -10.83 1.36 -10.69
N ASP A 109 -10.37 0.12 -10.59
CA ASP A 109 -10.63 -0.94 -11.58
C ASP A 109 -12.14 -1.23 -11.70
N LEU A 110 -12.81 -1.45 -10.58
CA LEU A 110 -14.26 -1.70 -10.54
C LEU A 110 -15.10 -0.51 -11.03
N ALA A 111 -14.62 0.71 -10.79
CA ALA A 111 -15.23 1.94 -11.31
C ALA A 111 -15.02 2.13 -12.82
N ARG A 112 -14.21 1.27 -13.46
CA ARG A 112 -13.78 1.40 -14.87
C ARG A 112 -13.17 2.76 -15.19
N LEU A 113 -12.49 3.36 -14.22
CA LEU A 113 -11.88 4.68 -14.34
C LEU A 113 -10.51 4.64 -15.05
N THR A 114 -10.02 3.45 -15.38
CA THR A 114 -8.66 3.25 -15.89
C THR A 114 -8.53 1.96 -16.71
N HIS A 115 -7.40 1.77 -17.36
CA HIS A 115 -7.07 0.61 -18.19
C HIS A 115 -6.13 -0.35 -17.46
N VAL A 116 -6.15 -1.62 -17.86
CA VAL A 116 -5.36 -2.71 -17.23
C VAL A 116 -3.86 -2.38 -17.13
N ALA A 117 -3.29 -1.72 -18.14
CA ALA A 117 -1.87 -1.33 -18.13
C ALA A 117 -1.53 -0.28 -17.06
N GLU A 118 -2.48 0.57 -16.66
CA GLU A 118 -2.26 1.51 -15.55
C GLU A 118 -2.43 0.82 -14.19
N ILE A 119 -3.42 -0.07 -14.06
CA ILE A 119 -3.65 -0.87 -12.85
C ILE A 119 -2.42 -1.73 -12.50
N THR A 120 -1.91 -2.50 -13.46
CA THR A 120 -0.75 -3.38 -13.27
C THR A 120 0.52 -2.60 -12.90
N ARG A 121 0.69 -1.42 -13.47
CA ARG A 121 1.77 -0.49 -13.10
C ARG A 121 1.58 0.12 -11.71
N GLU A 122 0.37 0.47 -11.30
CA GLU A 122 0.11 0.92 -9.91
C GLU A 122 0.42 -0.19 -8.90
N ILE A 123 0.03 -1.44 -9.20
CA ILE A 123 0.35 -2.60 -8.35
C ILE A 123 1.87 -2.79 -8.27
N SER A 124 2.57 -2.65 -9.40
CA SER A 124 4.04 -2.73 -9.46
C SER A 124 4.68 -1.64 -8.60
N ASN A 125 4.23 -0.39 -8.70
CA ASN A 125 4.74 0.71 -7.88
C ASN A 125 4.52 0.47 -6.38
N VAL A 126 3.37 -0.08 -5.98
CA VAL A 126 3.10 -0.45 -4.57
C VAL A 126 4.08 -1.54 -4.12
N ALA A 127 4.33 -2.55 -4.96
CA ALA A 127 5.26 -3.62 -4.66
C ALA A 127 6.69 -3.10 -4.50
N ASP A 128 7.15 -2.24 -5.40
CA ASP A 128 8.50 -1.65 -5.36
C ASP A 128 8.72 -0.82 -4.10
N VAL A 129 7.76 0.05 -3.74
CA VAL A 129 7.84 0.84 -2.50
C VAL A 129 7.86 -0.07 -1.27
N CYS A 130 7.05 -1.13 -1.25
CA CYS A 130 7.07 -2.09 -0.14
C CYS A 130 8.41 -2.83 -0.05
N LEU A 131 8.94 -3.33 -1.16
CA LEU A 131 10.21 -4.07 -1.20
C LEU A 131 11.37 -3.17 -0.77
N ARG A 132 11.44 -1.95 -1.29
CA ARG A 132 12.46 -0.95 -0.91
C ARG A 132 12.43 -0.68 0.59
N THR A 133 11.22 -0.55 1.15
CA THR A 133 11.04 -0.27 2.59
C THR A 133 11.44 -1.47 3.45
N VAL A 134 11.02 -2.68 3.09
CA VAL A 134 11.44 -3.91 3.79
C VAL A 134 12.95 -4.07 3.76
N LEU A 135 13.57 -3.87 2.60
CA LEU A 135 15.01 -3.93 2.44
C LEU A 135 15.71 -2.90 3.34
N GLN A 136 15.25 -1.66 3.35
CA GLN A 136 15.83 -0.60 4.17
C GLN A 136 15.74 -0.93 5.67
N LEU A 137 14.58 -1.40 6.15
CA LEU A 137 14.37 -1.79 7.54
C LEU A 137 15.22 -3.00 7.94
N GLY A 138 15.20 -4.05 7.13
CA GLY A 138 15.96 -5.28 7.37
C GLY A 138 17.47 -5.06 7.34
N TYR A 139 17.97 -4.30 6.35
CA TYR A 139 19.38 -3.97 6.25
C TYR A 139 19.85 -3.14 7.45
N THR A 140 19.03 -2.19 7.92
CA THR A 140 19.34 -1.39 9.11
C THR A 140 19.39 -2.25 10.38
N ASP A 141 18.44 -3.16 10.58
CA ASP A 141 18.45 -4.05 11.75
C ASP A 141 19.66 -4.99 11.75
N LEU A 142 19.94 -5.62 10.61
CA LEU A 142 21.05 -6.57 10.47
C LEU A 142 22.39 -5.85 10.63
N SER A 143 22.58 -4.70 10.01
CA SER A 143 23.81 -3.92 10.14
C SER A 143 24.06 -3.47 11.58
N ARG A 144 23.00 -3.13 12.31
CA ARG A 144 23.10 -2.79 13.73
C ARG A 144 23.52 -3.98 14.60
N ARG A 145 23.04 -5.19 14.28
CA ARG A 145 23.28 -6.40 15.07
C ARG A 145 24.60 -7.10 14.75
N LEU A 146 24.99 -7.08 13.48
CA LEU A 146 26.10 -7.87 12.95
C LEU A 146 27.26 -7.02 12.42
N GLY A 147 27.08 -5.70 12.36
CA GLY A 147 28.00 -4.78 11.69
C GLY A 147 27.64 -4.59 10.21
N GLU A 148 28.19 -3.54 9.60
CA GLU A 148 28.04 -3.29 8.18
C GLU A 148 28.95 -4.23 7.37
N PRO A 149 28.47 -4.79 6.24
CA PRO A 149 29.28 -5.65 5.39
C PRO A 149 30.27 -4.82 4.56
N TYR A 150 31.52 -5.28 4.49
CA TYR A 150 32.60 -4.70 3.67
C TYR A 150 33.27 -5.78 2.80
N HIS A 151 33.82 -5.36 1.66
CA HIS A 151 34.66 -6.20 0.79
C HIS A 151 35.91 -5.43 0.38
N LEU A 152 36.94 -6.15 -0.08
CA LEU A 152 38.09 -5.53 -0.73
C LEU A 152 37.77 -5.32 -2.21
N ASP A 153 37.94 -4.10 -2.69
CA ASP A 153 37.87 -3.80 -4.11
C ASP A 153 39.10 -4.35 -4.87
N LEU A 154 39.09 -4.23 -6.20
CA LEU A 154 40.19 -4.68 -7.05
C LEU A 154 41.54 -3.98 -6.77
N ARG A 155 41.54 -2.91 -5.99
CA ARG A 155 42.72 -2.13 -5.60
C ARG A 155 43.11 -2.37 -4.14
N GLY A 156 42.49 -3.34 -3.47
CA GLY A 156 42.76 -3.68 -2.08
C GLY A 156 42.24 -2.68 -1.05
N ARG A 157 41.25 -1.84 -1.41
CA ARG A 157 40.61 -0.92 -0.46
C ARG A 157 39.33 -1.54 0.10
N TRP A 158 39.08 -1.29 1.38
CA TRP A 158 37.82 -1.66 2.02
C TRP A 158 36.68 -0.76 1.53
N GLU A 159 35.65 -1.37 0.97
CA GLU A 159 34.45 -0.71 0.45
C GLU A 159 33.20 -1.32 1.06
N ARG A 160 32.18 -0.50 1.31
CA ARG A 160 30.91 -0.99 1.86
C ARG A 160 30.20 -1.84 0.82
N THR A 161 29.87 -3.08 1.17
CA THR A 161 29.13 -3.99 0.31
C THR A 161 27.68 -3.53 0.20
N GLN A 162 27.25 -3.21 -1.01
CA GLN A 162 25.86 -2.86 -1.27
C GLN A 162 25.01 -4.13 -1.44
N PHE A 163 23.71 -4.01 -1.21
CA PHE A 163 22.73 -5.05 -1.45
C PHE A 163 21.71 -4.58 -2.48
N CYS A 164 21.28 -5.46 -3.37
CA CYS A 164 20.24 -5.15 -4.34
C CYS A 164 19.21 -6.29 -4.42
N VAL A 165 17.99 -5.93 -4.80
CA VAL A 165 16.91 -6.87 -5.12
C VAL A 165 16.57 -6.68 -6.58
N LEU A 166 16.54 -7.77 -7.33
CA LEU A 166 16.16 -7.77 -8.75
C LEU A 166 14.74 -8.31 -8.89
N GLY A 167 13.82 -7.46 -9.32
CA GLY A 167 12.47 -7.88 -9.71
C GLY A 167 12.52 -8.61 -11.05
N LEU A 168 12.10 -9.87 -11.07
CA LEU A 168 12.01 -10.68 -12.30
C LEU A 168 10.53 -10.91 -12.69
N GLY A 169 10.30 -11.40 -13.90
CA GLY A 169 8.96 -11.70 -14.40
C GLY A 169 8.06 -10.45 -14.44
N LYS A 170 6.80 -10.58 -14.00
CA LYS A 170 5.80 -9.49 -14.06
C LYS A 170 6.21 -8.23 -13.32
N LEU A 171 6.86 -8.37 -12.14
CA LEU A 171 7.38 -7.21 -11.42
C LEU A 171 8.53 -6.53 -12.18
N GLY A 172 9.45 -7.33 -12.75
CA GLY A 172 10.53 -6.80 -13.59
C GLY A 172 10.03 -6.10 -14.86
N GLY A 173 8.88 -6.53 -15.39
CA GLY A 173 8.19 -5.88 -16.51
C GLY A 173 7.30 -4.70 -16.11
N GLN A 174 7.13 -4.40 -14.82
CA GLN A 174 6.19 -3.40 -14.29
C GLN A 174 4.71 -3.67 -14.63
N GLU A 175 4.36 -4.95 -14.71
CA GLU A 175 3.05 -5.46 -15.15
C GLU A 175 2.47 -6.46 -14.14
N LEU A 176 2.70 -6.23 -12.83
CA LEU A 176 2.16 -7.12 -11.79
C LEU A 176 0.66 -7.36 -11.89
#